data_AF-E9D786-F1
#
_entry.id   AF-E9D786-F1
#
_cell.length_a   1.000
_cell.length_b   1.000
_cell.length_c   1.000
_cell.angle_alpha   90.00
_cell.angle_beta   90.00
_cell.angle_gamma   90.00
#
_symmetry.space_group_name_H-M   'P 1'
#
loop_
_entity.id
_entity.type
_entity.pdbx_description
1 polymer ?
#
loop_
_entity_poly.entity_id
_entity_poly.type
_entity_poly.pdbx_seq_one_letter_code
_entity_poly.pdbx_strand_id
1 'polypeptide(L)'
;MTKDQETKKLESESTMAEGTTRSYATMSLGENKRIVVHSHIPMPSPGTANAPWFDGRDATLFIERFYQMCKDHGVIDPKNIIEQLTRYCVTWIEEWMKTLEDYKEEIIHEFHNQDITYKIHCQDYLQAITKKPHAWDGVRGTSRRSRRFSQD
;
A
#
# COMPACT_ATOMS: atom_id res chain seq x y z
N MET A 1 -28.53 50.13 47.53
CA MET A 1 -27.23 49.46 47.38
C MET A 1 -27.49 47.96 47.50
N THR A 2 -27.77 47.29 46.37
CA THR A 2 -26.86 46.43 45.55
C THR A 2 -26.67 45.04 46.22
N LYS A 3 -27.49 44.02 45.92
CA LYS A 3 -27.57 43.07 44.77
C LYS A 3 -26.57 41.90 44.86
N ASP A 4 -27.10 40.73 44.51
CA ASP A 4 -26.75 39.37 44.93
C ASP A 4 -25.49 38.73 44.31
N GLN A 5 -25.05 37.68 45.01
CA GLN A 5 -24.31 36.46 44.63
C GLN A 5 -23.63 36.36 43.25
N GLU A 6 -22.34 36.02 43.27
CA GLU A 6 -21.62 35.41 42.15
C GLU A 6 -20.81 34.21 42.66
N THR A 7 -20.97 33.07 41.98
CA THR A 7 -20.39 31.77 42.31
C THR A 7 -19.35 31.32 41.29
N LYS A 8 -18.28 30.72 41.83
CA LYS A 8 -17.46 29.59 41.34
C LYS A 8 -16.32 29.83 40.32
N LYS A 9 -15.10 29.73 40.88
CA LYS A 9 -13.97 28.82 40.56
C LYS A 9 -13.96 28.18 39.16
N LEU A 10 -12.90 28.45 38.38
CA LEU A 10 -12.34 27.51 37.41
C LEU A 10 -10.79 27.59 37.44
N GLU A 11 -10.19 26.46 37.82
CA GLU A 11 -8.77 26.15 37.67
C GLU A 11 -8.44 25.98 36.19
N SER A 12 -7.30 26.50 35.77
CA SER A 12 -6.78 26.42 34.40
C SER A 12 -5.77 25.29 34.32
N GLU A 13 -6.09 24.23 33.58
CA GLU A 13 -5.13 23.20 33.19
C GLU A 13 -4.97 23.27 31.66
N SER A 14 -3.76 23.62 31.21
CA SER A 14 -3.41 23.78 29.80
C SER A 14 -2.77 22.50 29.29
N THR A 15 -3.45 21.84 28.35
CA THR A 15 -2.94 20.75 27.52
C THR A 15 -2.24 21.33 26.29
N MET A 16 -1.01 20.88 26.02
CA MET A 16 -0.35 21.05 24.73
C MET A 16 -0.22 19.69 24.07
N ALA A 17 -0.94 19.49 22.97
CA ALA A 17 -0.68 18.41 22.02
C ALA A 17 -0.60 19.02 20.61
N GLU A 18 0.56 18.81 20.02
CA GLU A 18 1.05 19.25 18.72
C GLU A 18 0.15 18.74 17.58
N GLY A 19 -0.49 19.67 16.87
CA GLY A 19 -1.37 19.39 15.76
C GLY A 19 -0.67 19.56 14.41
N THR A 20 -0.51 18.45 13.70
CA THR A 20 -0.11 18.37 12.28
C THR A 20 -0.92 19.34 11.42
N THR A 21 -0.21 20.16 10.66
CA THR A 21 -0.71 21.26 9.82
C THR A 21 -1.70 20.78 8.75
N ARG A 22 -2.99 20.86 9.06
CA ARG A 22 -4.09 20.72 8.09
C ARG A 22 -4.26 22.04 7.35
N SER A 23 -3.85 22.12 6.09
CA SER A 23 -4.07 23.31 5.26
C SER A 23 -5.57 23.41 4.90
N TYR A 24 -6.23 24.46 5.38
CA TYR A 24 -7.62 24.77 5.05
C TYR A 24 -7.67 26.01 4.15
N ALA A 25 -8.43 25.94 3.05
CA ALA A 25 -8.83 27.11 2.29
C ALA A 25 -10.27 27.46 2.68
N THR A 26 -10.44 28.55 3.43
CA THR A 26 -11.77 29.01 3.88
C THR A 26 -12.41 29.83 2.76
N MET A 27 -13.30 29.22 1.96
CA MET A 27 -14.24 30.00 1.14
C MET A 27 -15.47 30.34 1.99
N SER A 28 -15.69 31.62 2.27
CA SER A 28 -16.83 32.09 3.05
C SER A 28 -18.07 32.23 2.18
N LEU A 29 -19.05 31.35 2.37
CA LEU A 29 -20.44 31.55 1.93
C LEU A 29 -21.28 31.91 3.15
N GLY A 30 -22.06 32.99 3.04
CA GLY A 30 -22.83 33.58 4.13
C GLY A 30 -23.81 32.60 4.81
N GLU A 31 -24.12 32.93 6.06
CA GLU A 31 -25.11 32.29 6.94
C GLU A 31 -24.78 30.86 7.42
N ASN A 32 -23.95 30.79 8.46
CA ASN A 32 -23.94 29.81 9.57
C ASN A 32 -24.32 28.33 9.30
N LYS A 33 -24.04 27.82 8.11
CA LYS A 33 -23.96 26.39 7.82
C LYS A 33 -22.51 26.08 7.54
N ARG A 34 -21.75 25.65 8.56
CA ARG A 34 -20.42 25.11 8.36
C ARG A 34 -20.57 23.82 7.54
N ILE A 35 -20.40 23.92 6.22
CA ILE A 35 -20.29 22.75 5.36
C ILE A 35 -18.95 22.12 5.69
N VAL A 36 -18.96 21.10 6.56
CA VAL A 36 -17.78 20.26 6.80
C VAL A 36 -17.66 19.33 5.60
N VAL A 37 -17.00 19.80 4.53
CA VAL A 37 -16.63 18.95 3.39
C VAL A 37 -15.58 17.96 3.90
N HIS A 38 -16.01 16.73 4.19
CA HIS A 38 -15.09 15.61 4.42
C HIS A 38 -14.44 15.27 3.07
N SER A 39 -13.30 15.87 2.79
CA SER A 39 -12.46 15.50 1.65
C SER A 39 -11.77 14.19 2.02
N HIS A 40 -12.38 13.06 1.65
CA HIS A 40 -11.68 11.78 1.65
C HIS A 40 -10.61 11.83 0.56
N ILE A 41 -9.38 11.46 0.90
CA ILE A 41 -8.31 11.30 -0.09
C ILE A 41 -8.76 10.14 -0.99
N PRO A 42 -8.91 10.35 -2.31
CA PRO A 42 -9.30 9.27 -3.21
C PRO A 42 -8.20 8.20 -3.24
N MET A 43 -8.58 6.97 -3.56
CA MET A 43 -7.59 5.92 -3.79
C MET A 43 -6.58 6.33 -4.87
N PRO A 44 -5.32 5.89 -4.77
CA PRO A 44 -4.30 6.18 -5.77
C PRO A 44 -4.71 5.60 -7.13
N SER A 45 -4.37 6.26 -8.23
CA SER A 45 -4.73 5.72 -9.54
C SER A 45 -3.97 4.40 -9.80
N PRO A 46 -4.61 3.39 -10.42
CA PRO A 46 -3.93 2.15 -10.76
C PRO A 46 -2.67 2.40 -11.60
N GLY A 47 -1.61 1.63 -11.33
CA GLY A 47 -0.33 1.79 -12.02
C GLY A 47 0.51 3.00 -11.58
N THR A 48 0.05 3.79 -10.60
CA THR A 48 0.88 4.84 -9.98
C THR A 48 1.87 4.24 -8.98
N ALA A 49 2.97 4.97 -8.72
CA ALA A 49 3.89 4.60 -7.65
C ALA A 49 3.13 4.53 -6.32
N ASN A 50 3.29 3.41 -5.61
CA ASN A 50 2.60 3.04 -4.35
C ASN A 50 1.16 2.50 -4.50
N ALA A 51 0.63 2.35 -5.72
CA ALA A 51 -0.59 1.58 -5.94
C ALA A 51 -0.24 0.08 -6.15
N PRO A 52 -0.94 -0.86 -5.52
CA PRO A 52 -0.77 -2.28 -5.82
C PRO A 52 -1.21 -2.55 -7.26
N TRP A 53 -0.55 -3.48 -7.96
CA TRP A 53 -0.92 -3.87 -9.31
C TRP A 53 -0.84 -5.39 -9.42
N PHE A 54 -1.90 -6.02 -9.90
CA PHE A 54 -2.01 -7.46 -9.97
C PHE A 54 -1.85 -8.00 -11.38
N ASP A 55 -0.84 -8.85 -11.54
CA ASP A 55 -0.53 -9.54 -12.78
C ASP A 55 -0.60 -11.07 -12.63
N GLY A 56 -1.23 -11.56 -11.57
CA GLY A 56 -1.36 -12.98 -11.25
C GLY A 56 -0.32 -13.52 -10.27
N ARG A 57 0.69 -12.73 -9.89
CA ARG A 57 1.71 -13.13 -8.91
C ARG A 57 1.34 -12.62 -7.52
N ASP A 58 1.72 -13.40 -6.51
CA ASP A 58 1.54 -13.05 -5.10
C ASP A 58 0.10 -12.60 -4.77
N ALA A 59 -0.88 -13.36 -5.27
CA ALA A 59 -2.31 -13.08 -5.14
C ALA A 59 -2.74 -12.84 -3.69
N THR A 60 -2.24 -13.65 -2.75
CA THR A 60 -2.53 -13.47 -1.32
C THR A 60 -2.08 -12.08 -0.83
N LEU A 61 -0.83 -11.72 -1.14
CA LEU A 61 -0.24 -10.45 -0.72
C LEU A 61 -0.90 -9.25 -1.40
N PHE A 62 -1.26 -9.38 -2.68
CA PHE A 62 -1.98 -8.36 -3.43
C PHE A 62 -3.34 -8.08 -2.78
N ILE A 63 -4.13 -9.13 -2.51
CA ILE A 63 -5.45 -9.02 -1.91
C ILE A 63 -5.36 -8.33 -0.54
N GLU A 64 -4.45 -8.76 0.33
CA GLU A 64 -4.25 -8.13 1.65
C GLU A 64 -3.93 -6.63 1.55
N ARG A 65 -2.98 -6.25 0.69
CA ARG A 65 -2.58 -4.85 0.48
C ARG A 65 -3.71 -4.02 -0.10
N PHE A 66 -4.45 -4.58 -1.06
CA PHE A 66 -5.58 -3.91 -1.67
C PHE A 66 -6.68 -3.62 -0.65
N TYR A 67 -7.05 -4.60 0.19
CA TYR A 67 -8.03 -4.38 1.25
C TYR A 67 -7.60 -3.34 2.27
N GLN A 68 -6.32 -3.34 2.65
CA GLN A 68 -5.81 -2.32 3.56
C GLN A 68 -5.92 -0.92 2.95
N MET A 69 -5.53 -0.76 1.69
CA MET A 69 -5.69 0.49 0.96
C MET A 69 -7.17 0.91 0.87
N CYS A 70 -8.09 -0.01 0.58
CA CYS A 70 -9.53 0.30 0.60
C CYS A 70 -9.98 0.83 1.96
N LYS A 71 -9.52 0.23 3.08
CA LYS A 71 -9.84 0.72 4.43
C LYS A 71 -9.29 2.12 4.68
N ASP A 72 -8.04 2.37 4.32
CA ASP A 72 -7.37 3.66 4.54
C ASP A 72 -8.06 4.81 3.78
N HIS A 73 -8.67 4.48 2.63
CA HIS A 73 -9.40 5.42 1.79
C HIS A 73 -10.93 5.39 1.97
N GLY A 74 -11.46 4.64 2.95
CA GLY A 74 -12.89 4.61 3.27
C GLY A 74 -13.78 3.85 2.27
N VAL A 75 -13.20 2.95 1.47
CA VAL A 75 -13.94 2.05 0.55
C VAL A 75 -14.34 0.79 1.32
N ILE A 76 -15.58 0.79 1.82
CA ILE A 76 -16.10 -0.28 2.69
C ILE A 76 -17.13 -1.15 1.95
N ASP A 77 -17.86 -0.56 1.00
CA ASP A 77 -18.93 -1.25 0.29
C ASP A 77 -18.37 -2.39 -0.59
N PRO A 78 -18.81 -3.65 -0.41
CA PRO A 78 -18.29 -4.79 -1.16
C PRO A 78 -18.39 -4.65 -2.68
N LYS A 79 -19.46 -4.02 -3.19
CA LYS A 79 -19.62 -3.80 -4.63
C LYS A 79 -18.60 -2.80 -5.15
N ASN A 80 -18.40 -1.69 -4.44
CA ASN A 80 -17.36 -0.72 -4.78
C ASN A 80 -15.95 -1.32 -4.68
N ILE A 81 -15.68 -2.20 -3.69
CA ILE A 81 -14.40 -2.91 -3.59
C ILE A 81 -14.14 -3.73 -4.86
N ILE A 82 -15.14 -4.47 -5.37
CA ILE A 82 -15.01 -5.25 -6.61
C ILE A 82 -14.75 -4.35 -7.81
N GLU A 83 -15.55 -3.30 -7.97
CA GLU A 83 -15.39 -2.34 -9.07
C GLU A 83 -14.02 -1.67 -9.05
N GLN A 84 -13.49 -1.34 -7.86
CA GLN A 84 -12.13 -0.84 -7.73
C GLN A 84 -11.11 -1.92 -8.06
N LEU A 85 -11.25 -3.12 -7.50
CA LEU A 85 -10.29 -4.22 -7.62
C LEU A 85 -9.96 -4.53 -9.08
N THR A 86 -10.99 -4.62 -9.93
CA THR A 86 -10.82 -4.86 -11.38
C THR A 86 -9.90 -3.84 -12.06
N ARG A 87 -9.86 -2.59 -11.59
CA ARG A 87 -9.00 -1.53 -12.15
C ARG A 87 -7.52 -1.70 -11.79
N TYR A 88 -7.20 -2.46 -10.75
CA TYR A 88 -5.82 -2.74 -10.32
C TYR A 88 -5.30 -4.07 -10.86
N CYS A 89 -6.02 -4.67 -11.81
CA CYS A 89 -5.66 -5.91 -12.46
C CYS A 89 -5.22 -5.68 -13.91
N VAL A 90 -4.38 -6.57 -14.43
CA VAL A 90 -4.14 -6.65 -15.88
C VAL A 90 -5.41 -7.04 -16.64
N THR A 91 -5.52 -6.60 -17.90
CA THR A 91 -6.76 -6.65 -18.71
C THR A 91 -7.45 -8.01 -18.74
N TRP A 92 -6.70 -9.10 -18.90
CA TRP A 92 -7.30 -10.44 -18.97
C TRP A 92 -7.88 -10.89 -17.61
N ILE A 93 -7.25 -10.49 -16.50
CA ILE A 93 -7.75 -10.76 -15.14
C ILE A 93 -9.00 -9.91 -14.89
N GLU A 94 -9.00 -8.65 -15.34
CA GLU A 94 -10.17 -7.77 -15.25
C GLU A 94 -11.40 -8.41 -15.91
N GLU A 95 -11.24 -8.94 -17.13
CA GLU A 95 -12.31 -9.62 -17.86
C GLU A 95 -12.78 -10.89 -17.15
N TRP A 96 -11.84 -11.70 -16.66
CA TRP A 96 -12.16 -12.91 -15.90
C TRP A 96 -12.92 -12.59 -14.60
N MET A 97 -12.50 -11.57 -13.85
CA MET A 97 -13.12 -11.20 -12.57
C MET A 97 -14.58 -10.75 -12.71
N LYS A 98 -14.97 -10.18 -13.85
CA LYS A 98 -16.37 -9.82 -14.14
C LYS A 98 -17.30 -11.04 -14.20
N THR A 99 -16.74 -12.24 -14.34
CA THR A 99 -17.49 -13.50 -14.42
C THR A 99 -17.64 -14.19 -13.06
N LEU A 100 -16.96 -13.72 -12.01
CA LEU A 100 -16.93 -14.35 -10.70
C LEU A 100 -18.09 -13.86 -9.81
N GLU A 101 -18.77 -14.81 -9.16
CA GLU A 101 -19.78 -14.51 -8.14
C GLU A 101 -19.13 -14.24 -6.76
N ASP A 102 -18.03 -14.93 -6.46
CA ASP A 102 -17.18 -14.71 -5.28
C ASP A 102 -15.70 -14.64 -5.68
N TYR A 103 -15.10 -13.46 -5.63
CA TYR A 103 -13.78 -13.21 -6.22
C TYR A 103 -12.61 -13.50 -5.29
N LYS A 104 -12.80 -13.43 -3.97
CA LYS A 104 -11.67 -13.53 -3.03
C LYS A 104 -11.04 -14.91 -3.07
N GLU A 105 -11.87 -15.93 -2.84
CA GLU A 105 -11.43 -17.31 -2.77
C GLU A 105 -11.01 -17.81 -4.15
N GLU A 106 -11.74 -17.41 -5.21
CA GLU A 106 -11.41 -17.76 -6.59
C GLU A 106 -10.06 -17.20 -7.04
N ILE A 107 -9.72 -15.95 -6.71
CA ILE A 107 -8.40 -15.37 -7.04
C ILE A 107 -7.28 -16.12 -6.31
N ILE A 108 -7.45 -16.40 -5.02
CA ILE A 108 -6.42 -17.12 -4.25
C ILE A 108 -6.28 -18.54 -4.80
N HIS A 109 -7.39 -19.22 -5.09
CA HIS A 109 -7.40 -20.56 -5.63
C HIS A 109 -6.78 -20.64 -7.03
N GLU A 110 -7.13 -19.74 -7.95
CA GLU A 110 -6.60 -19.76 -9.32
C GLU A 110 -5.08 -19.48 -9.35
N PHE A 111 -4.62 -18.53 -8.52
CA PHE A 111 -3.23 -18.07 -8.54
C PHE A 111 -2.34 -18.64 -7.43
N HIS A 112 -2.80 -19.62 -6.65
CA HIS A 112 -2.04 -20.20 -5.53
C HIS A 112 -0.64 -20.70 -5.96
N ASN A 113 -0.53 -21.30 -7.14
CA ASN A 113 0.75 -21.78 -7.69
C ASN A 113 1.73 -20.66 -8.02
N GLN A 114 1.26 -19.41 -8.09
CA GLN A 114 2.08 -18.23 -8.35
C GLN A 114 2.48 -17.48 -7.07
N ASP A 115 1.79 -17.71 -5.94
CA ASP A 115 2.14 -17.15 -4.63
C ASP A 115 3.53 -17.63 -4.17
N ILE A 116 4.41 -16.69 -3.84
CA ILE A 116 5.74 -16.99 -3.27
C ILE A 116 5.59 -17.79 -1.97
N THR A 117 4.62 -17.44 -1.12
CA THR A 117 4.34 -18.16 0.12
C THR A 117 4.06 -19.64 -0.13
N TYR A 118 3.20 -19.94 -1.11
CA TYR A 118 2.90 -21.31 -1.50
C TYR A 118 4.15 -22.02 -2.05
N LYS A 119 4.89 -21.36 -2.95
CA LYS A 119 6.12 -21.91 -3.53
C LYS A 119 7.19 -22.25 -2.49
N ILE A 120 7.38 -21.41 -1.46
CA ILE A 120 8.36 -21.67 -0.39
C ILE A 120 8.03 -22.96 0.36
N HIS A 121 6.76 -23.29 0.52
CA HIS A 121 6.32 -24.52 1.19
C HIS A 121 6.29 -25.75 0.27
N CYS A 122 6.41 -25.57 -1.06
CA CYS A 122 6.56 -26.68 -2.00
C CYS A 122 7.99 -27.24 -2.00
N GLN A 123 8.12 -28.51 -1.61
CA GLN A 123 9.39 -29.23 -1.56
C GLN A 123 10.14 -29.23 -2.91
N ASP A 124 9.41 -29.27 -4.03
CA ASP A 124 9.98 -29.24 -5.38
C ASP A 124 10.62 -27.89 -5.74
N TYR A 125 10.02 -26.79 -5.27
CA TYR A 125 10.58 -25.45 -5.46
C TYR A 125 11.89 -25.28 -4.67
N LEU A 126 11.91 -25.75 -3.41
CA LEU A 126 13.11 -25.76 -2.57
C LEU A 126 14.23 -26.62 -3.19
N GLN A 127 13.89 -27.74 -3.82
CA GLN A 127 14.86 -28.54 -4.58
C GLN A 127 15.35 -27.84 -5.85
N ALA A 128 14.51 -27.09 -6.56
CA ALA A 128 14.90 -26.36 -7.77
C ALA A 128 15.88 -25.21 -7.47
N ILE A 129 15.67 -24.47 -6.37
CA ILE A 129 16.57 -23.37 -5.98
C ILE A 129 17.93 -23.88 -5.46
N THR A 130 17.95 -25.04 -4.79
CA THR A 130 19.20 -25.65 -4.28
C THR A 130 20.04 -26.29 -5.40
N LYS A 131 19.41 -26.69 -6.51
CA LYS A 131 20.10 -27.25 -7.69
C LYS A 131 20.70 -26.20 -8.63
N LYS A 132 20.40 -24.90 -8.46
CA LYS A 132 21.10 -23.84 -9.22
C LYS A 132 22.54 -23.72 -8.68
N PRO A 133 23.58 -24.09 -9.45
CA PRO A 133 24.94 -23.89 -9.00
C PRO A 133 25.18 -22.39 -8.81
N HIS A 134 25.65 -22.00 -7.63
CA HIS A 134 26.21 -20.67 -7.42
C HIS A 134 27.44 -20.53 -8.33
N ALA A 135 27.26 -19.95 -9.52
CA ALA A 135 28.35 -19.42 -10.32
C ALA A 135 28.90 -18.16 -9.65
N TRP A 136 29.50 -18.33 -8.48
CA TRP A 136 30.51 -17.42 -7.98
C TRP A 136 31.80 -17.78 -8.70
N ASP A 137 31.96 -17.25 -9.93
CA ASP A 137 33.26 -17.15 -10.55
C ASP A 137 34.07 -16.18 -9.70
N GLY A 138 34.80 -16.74 -8.73
CA GLY A 138 35.79 -16.03 -7.98
C GLY A 138 36.79 -15.44 -8.95
N VAL A 139 36.67 -14.14 -9.22
CA VAL A 139 37.71 -13.32 -9.83
C VAL A 139 38.89 -13.31 -8.86
N ARG A 140 39.67 -14.40 -8.88
CA ARG A 140 41.00 -14.46 -8.29
C ARG A 140 41.90 -13.62 -9.18
N GLY A 141 42.41 -12.54 -8.59
CA GLY A 141 43.20 -11.53 -9.27
C GLY A 141 44.28 -12.10 -10.17
N THR A 142 44.17 -11.78 -11.45
CA THR A 142 45.32 -11.78 -12.34
C THR A 142 46.16 -10.56 -12.00
N SER A 143 47.33 -10.85 -11.42
CA SER A 143 48.41 -9.93 -11.10
C SER A 143 48.62 -8.89 -12.21
N ARG A 144 48.29 -7.62 -11.93
CA ARG A 144 48.81 -6.48 -12.70
C ARG A 144 50.32 -6.39 -12.44
N ARG A 145 51.13 -7.07 -13.23
CA ARG A 145 52.55 -6.73 -13.37
C ARG A 145 52.66 -5.56 -14.34
N SER A 146 52.59 -4.36 -13.80
CA SER A 146 52.91 -3.12 -14.52
C SER A 146 54.01 -2.36 -13.77
N ARG A 147 54.96 -1.83 -14.56
CA ARG A 147 56.15 -1.01 -14.23
C ARG A 147 57.44 -1.77 -13.92
N ARG A 148 58.36 -1.75 -14.89
CA ARG A 148 59.46 -0.76 -14.89
C ARG A 148 60.03 -0.59 -16.31
N PHE A 149 59.67 0.52 -16.94
CA PHE A 149 60.54 1.25 -17.87
C PHE A 149 61.18 2.37 -17.06
N SER A 150 62.50 2.42 -16.98
CA SER A 150 63.27 3.65 -16.81
C SER A 150 64.68 3.38 -17.29
N GLN A 151 65.14 4.34 -18.09
CA GLN A 151 66.44 4.46 -18.73
C GLN A 151 67.55 4.56 -17.69
N ASP A 152 68.73 4.03 -18.04
CA ASP A 152 69.97 4.80 -18.23
C ASP A 152 70.92 4.00 -19.13
#